data_AF-A0A317CSY1-F1
#
_entry.id   AF-A0A317CSY1-F1
#
_cell.length_a   1.000
_cell.length_b   1.000
_cell.length_c   1.000
_cell.angle_alpha   90.00
_cell.angle_beta   90.00
_cell.angle_gamma   90.00
#
_symmetry.space_group_name_H-M   'P 1'
#
loop_
_entity.id
_entity.type
_entity.pdbx_description
1 polymer ?
#
loop_
_entity_poly.entity_id
_entity_poly.type
_entity_poly.pdbx_seq_one_letter_code
_entity_poly.pdbx_strand_id
1 'polypeptide(L)'
;MSTYRDEQGDLGPAPEADALEQRQDAVDTGPPDKMSGDVDPEATEADLAEQGALPAGTLEDATSLPAEAEAADVLEQRQEIPTRDEGRRT
;
A
#
# COMPACT_ATOMS: atom_id res chain seq x y z
N MET A 1 38.68 0.51 9.00
CA MET A 1 37.68 -0.54 8.69
C MET A 1 36.47 -0.32 9.59
N SER A 2 35.28 -0.37 9.01
CA SER A 2 33.95 -0.04 9.54
C SER A 2 33.66 -0.19 11.03
N THR A 3 33.09 0.87 11.60
CA THR A 3 32.41 0.96 12.90
C THR A 3 30.90 0.77 12.73
N TYR A 4 30.45 -0.41 12.32
CA TYR A 4 29.01 -0.73 12.15
C TYR A 4 28.47 -1.71 13.19
N ARG A 5 28.96 -1.63 14.43
CA ARG A 5 28.43 -2.42 15.53
C ARG A 5 28.56 -1.56 16.77
N ASP A 6 27.45 -0.93 17.19
CA ASP A 6 27.18 -0.48 18.57
C ASP A 6 25.95 0.45 18.69
N GLU A 7 25.07 0.57 17.68
CA GLU A 7 23.82 1.37 17.78
C GLU A 7 22.55 0.54 18.05
N GLN A 8 22.69 -0.68 18.58
CA GLN A 8 21.52 -1.53 18.96
C GLN A 8 21.42 -1.75 20.48
N GLY A 9 22.24 -1.06 21.26
CA GLY A 9 22.55 -1.46 22.63
C GLY A 9 22.15 -0.47 23.70
N ASP A 10 21.03 0.25 23.60
CA ASP A 10 20.32 0.74 24.81
C ASP A 10 18.90 1.23 24.49
N LEU A 11 18.05 0.34 23.97
CA LEU A 11 16.61 0.55 24.13
C LEU A 11 16.33 0.15 25.58
N GLY A 12 16.23 1.15 26.47
CA GLY A 12 15.90 0.94 27.88
C GLY A 12 14.68 0.02 28.07
N PRO A 13 14.38 -0.42 29.31
CA PRO A 13 13.32 -1.39 29.54
C PRO A 13 12.02 -0.93 28.87
N ALA A 14 11.41 -1.82 28.09
CA ALA A 14 10.12 -1.54 27.47
C ALA A 14 9.11 -1.12 28.56
N PRO A 15 8.25 -0.12 28.29
CA PRO A 15 7.17 0.25 29.18
C PRO A 15 6.41 -0.96 29.73
N GLU A 16 5.85 -0.85 30.94
CA GLU A 16 5.11 -1.96 31.55
C GLU A 16 3.93 -2.44 30.67
N ALA A 17 3.34 -1.53 29.89
CA ALA A 17 2.29 -1.85 28.92
C ALA A 17 2.80 -2.81 27.83
N ASP A 18 3.91 -2.48 27.19
CA ASP A 18 4.55 -3.31 26.17
C ASP A 18 4.93 -4.69 26.75
N ALA A 19 5.45 -4.71 27.98
CA ALA A 19 5.79 -5.95 28.66
C ALA A 19 4.56 -6.83 28.98
N LEU A 20 3.36 -6.25 29.09
CA LEU A 20 2.10 -6.99 29.24
C LEU A 20 1.59 -7.49 27.90
N GLU A 21 1.66 -6.68 26.84
CA GLU A 21 1.29 -7.07 25.48
C GLU A 21 2.14 -8.23 24.96
N GLN A 22 3.45 -8.20 25.23
CA GLN A 22 4.39 -9.26 24.82
C GLN A 22 4.24 -10.57 25.59
N ARG A 23 3.49 -10.57 26.70
CA ARG A 23 3.14 -11.79 27.45
C ARG A 23 1.86 -12.44 26.95
N GLN A 24 1.13 -11.78 26.06
CA GLN A 24 -0.06 -12.37 25.45
C GLN A 24 0.35 -13.41 24.42
N ASP A 25 -0.40 -14.51 24.36
CA ASP A 25 -0.18 -15.52 23.34
C ASP A 25 -0.48 -14.92 21.96
N ALA A 26 0.41 -15.19 21.00
CA ALA A 26 0.16 -14.83 19.62
C ALA A 26 -1.10 -15.57 19.13
N VAL A 27 -2.09 -14.82 18.66
CA VAL A 27 -3.27 -15.40 18.02
C VAL A 27 -2.87 -15.80 16.60
N ASP A 28 -2.82 -17.10 16.34
CA ASP A 28 -2.74 -17.61 14.97
C ASP A 28 -4.07 -17.36 14.28
N THR A 29 -4.14 -16.30 13.48
CA THR A 29 -5.33 -15.95 12.70
C THR A 29 -5.46 -16.79 11.43
N GLY A 30 -4.67 -17.87 11.31
CA GLY A 30 -4.58 -18.67 10.11
C GLY A 30 -3.78 -17.97 9.00
N PRO A 31 -3.51 -18.67 7.89
CA PRO A 31 -2.97 -18.02 6.71
C PRO A 31 -3.91 -16.85 6.33
N PRO A 32 -3.36 -15.72 5.83
CA PRO A 32 -4.20 -14.66 5.31
C PRO A 32 -5.17 -15.30 4.32
N ASP A 33 -6.45 -14.99 4.47
CA ASP A 33 -7.45 -15.46 3.52
C ASP A 33 -6.91 -15.10 2.14
N LYS A 34 -6.82 -16.10 1.26
CA LYS A 34 -6.30 -15.82 -0.07
C LYS A 34 -7.30 -14.83 -0.63
N MET A 35 -6.87 -13.60 -0.88
CA MET A 35 -7.58 -12.70 -1.77
C MET A 35 -7.60 -13.45 -3.09
N SER A 36 -8.65 -14.25 -3.27
CA SER A 36 -8.79 -15.03 -4.47
C SER A 36 -8.85 -13.97 -5.55
N GLY A 37 -7.91 -14.03 -6.50
CA GLY A 37 -8.06 -13.30 -7.76
C GLY A 37 -9.26 -13.80 -8.56
N ASP A 38 -10.11 -14.64 -7.96
CA ASP A 38 -11.41 -15.01 -8.46
C ASP A 38 -12.29 -13.76 -8.38
N VAL A 39 -12.49 -13.19 -9.56
CA VAL A 39 -13.75 -12.54 -9.92
C VAL A 39 -14.89 -13.35 -9.28
N ASP A 40 -15.77 -12.66 -8.55
CA ASP A 40 -16.98 -13.26 -7.99
C ASP A 40 -17.67 -14.10 -9.10
N PRO A 41 -17.88 -15.41 -8.92
CA PRO A 41 -18.46 -16.26 -9.95
C PRO A 41 -19.90 -15.86 -10.31
N GLU A 42 -20.55 -15.04 -9.48
CA GLU A 42 -21.86 -14.44 -9.75
C GLU A 42 -21.76 -13.07 -10.44
N ALA A 43 -20.56 -12.49 -10.57
CA ALA A 43 -20.36 -11.24 -11.30
C ALA A 43 -20.74 -11.43 -12.78
N THR A 44 -21.63 -10.57 -13.24
CA THR A 44 -22.02 -10.54 -14.64
C THR A 44 -20.97 -9.79 -15.47
N GLU A 45 -21.04 -9.92 -16.80
CA GLU A 45 -20.17 -9.17 -17.72
C GLU A 45 -20.30 -7.64 -17.52
N ALA A 46 -21.46 -7.15 -17.09
CA ALA A 46 -21.67 -5.74 -16.78
C ALA A 46 -20.94 -5.33 -15.50
N ASP A 47 -21.00 -6.15 -14.46
CA ASP A 47 -20.34 -5.89 -13.17
C ASP A 47 -18.81 -5.86 -13.32
N LEU A 48 -18.27 -6.67 -14.23
CA LEU A 48 -16.84 -6.67 -14.55
C LEU A 48 -16.38 -5.43 -15.33
N ALA A 49 -17.23 -4.92 -16.22
CA ALA A 49 -16.94 -3.70 -16.96
C ALA A 49 -16.87 -2.47 -16.04
N GLU A 50 -17.70 -2.43 -14.98
CA GLU A 50 -17.69 -1.35 -13.98
C GLU A 50 -16.51 -1.44 -13.00
N GLN A 51 -15.99 -2.65 -12.75
CA GLN A 51 -14.81 -2.87 -11.92
C GLN A 51 -13.49 -2.45 -12.59
N GLY A 52 -13.55 -1.94 -13.82
CA GLY A 52 -12.39 -1.40 -14.51
C GLY A 52 -11.37 -2.48 -14.85
N ALA A 53 -11.82 -3.71 -15.13
CA ALA A 53 -10.96 -4.77 -15.64
C ALA A 53 -10.30 -4.28 -16.94
N LEU A 54 -9.09 -3.75 -16.80
CA LEU A 54 -8.35 -3.27 -17.96
C LEU A 54 -8.01 -4.49 -18.82
N PRO A 55 -8.18 -4.40 -20.15
CA PRO A 55 -7.84 -5.51 -21.02
C PRO A 55 -6.38 -5.92 -20.80
N ALA A 56 -6.12 -7.22 -20.70
CA ALA A 56 -4.77 -7.75 -20.50
C ALA A 56 -3.82 -7.18 -21.56
N GLY A 57 -2.90 -6.30 -21.15
CA GLY A 57 -1.97 -5.58 -22.04
C GLY A 57 -1.88 -4.07 -21.82
N THR A 58 -2.73 -3.44 -21.02
CA THR A 58 -2.70 -1.98 -20.80
C THR A 58 -1.76 -1.51 -19.68
N LEU A 59 -1.11 -2.44 -18.96
CA LEU A 59 -0.22 -2.06 -17.85
C LEU A 59 1.13 -1.50 -18.34
N GLU A 60 1.49 -1.71 -19.60
CA GLU A 60 2.82 -1.34 -20.10
C GLU A 60 3.00 0.15 -20.43
N ASP A 61 1.98 0.99 -20.29
CA ASP A 61 2.10 2.41 -20.71
C ASP A 61 1.46 3.42 -19.74
N ALA A 62 1.35 3.10 -18.45
CA ALA A 62 0.81 4.01 -17.44
C ALA A 62 1.71 5.25 -17.16
N THR A 63 2.87 5.35 -17.82
CA THR A 63 3.78 6.49 -17.72
C THR A 63 3.81 7.38 -18.96
N SER A 64 3.08 7.00 -20.02
CA SER A 64 3.04 7.76 -21.27
C SER A 64 1.84 8.69 -21.28
N LEU A 65 2.09 9.93 -21.71
CA LEU A 65 1.03 10.92 -21.89
C LEU A 65 0.47 10.82 -23.30
N PRO A 66 -0.78 11.27 -23.52
CA PRO A 66 -1.35 11.39 -24.86
C PRO A 66 -0.42 12.17 -25.80
N ALA A 67 -0.48 11.87 -27.10
CA ALA A 67 0.38 12.51 -28.09
C ALA A 67 0.17 14.04 -28.16
N GLU A 68 -0.99 14.51 -27.71
CA GLU A 68 -1.38 15.91 -27.65
C GLU A 68 -0.98 16.60 -26.33
N ALA A 69 -0.35 15.89 -25.38
CA ALA A 69 0.03 16.47 -24.11
C ALA A 69 1.14 17.52 -24.27
N GLU A 70 0.97 18.65 -23.60
CA GLU A 70 1.93 19.73 -23.58
C GLU A 70 2.93 19.57 -22.42
N ALA A 71 4.01 20.34 -22.45
CA ALA A 71 5.03 20.29 -21.40
C ALA A 71 4.48 20.62 -20.00
N ALA A 72 3.41 21.42 -19.92
CA ALA A 72 2.73 21.72 -18.66
C ALA A 72 2.06 20.48 -18.06
N ASP A 73 1.45 19.64 -18.88
CA ASP A 73 0.74 18.42 -18.45
C ASP A 73 1.73 17.41 -17.85
N VAL A 74 2.94 17.32 -18.41
CA VAL A 74 4.05 16.51 -17.87
C VAL A 74 4.45 16.98 -16.47
N LEU A 75 4.48 18.30 -16.25
CA LEU A 75 4.85 18.86 -14.96
C LEU A 75 3.75 18.64 -13.92
N GLU A 76 2.49 18.78 -14.30
CA GLU A 76 1.34 18.55 -13.43
C GLU A 76 1.28 17.10 -12.93
N GLN A 77 1.51 16.13 -13.81
CA GLN A 77 1.51 14.69 -13.48
C GLN A 77 2.65 14.27 -12.54
N ARG A 78 3.72 15.08 -12.46
CA ARG A 78 4.84 14.86 -11.55
C ARG A 78 4.67 15.54 -10.21
N GLN A 79 3.59 16.30 -10.02
CA GLN A 79 3.31 16.90 -8.73
C GLN A 79 2.82 15.85 -7.75
N GLU A 80 3.45 15.81 -6.59
CA GLU A 80 3.03 14.99 -5.48
C GLU A 80 1.61 15.42 -5.07
N ILE A 81 0.65 14.51 -5.15
CA ILE A 81 -0.70 14.73 -4.61
C ILE A 81 -0.57 14.64 -3.10
N PRO A 82 -0.86 15.73 -2.35
CA PRO A 82 -0.78 15.67 -0.90
C PRO A 82 -1.73 14.57 -0.41
N THR A 83 -1.19 13.55 0.23
CA THR A 83 -2.02 12.62 0.99
C THR A 83 -2.65 13.44 2.09
N ARG A 84 -3.98 13.57 2.07
CA ARG A 84 -4.74 14.25 3.12
C ARG A 84 -4.42 13.55 4.44
N ASP A 85 -3.49 14.10 5.20
CA ASP A 85 -3.23 13.65 6.55
C ASP A 85 -4.53 13.84 7.33
N GLU A 86 -5.10 12.76 7.83
CA GLU A 86 -6.32 12.75 8.62
C GLU A 86 -6.06 13.32 10.02
N GLY A 87 -5.47 14.52 10.08
CA GLY A 87 -5.29 15.32 11.28
C GLY A 87 -6.57 16.01 11.77
N ARG A 88 -7.75 15.42 11.55
CA ARG A 88 -8.99 15.85 12.22
C ARG A 88 -9.18 15.06 13.51
N ARG A 89 -8.26 15.24 14.45
CA ARG A 89 -8.51 14.95 15.85
C ARG A 89 -7.96 16.08 16.70
N THR A 90 -8.73 17.16 16.81
CA THR A 90 -8.85 17.99 18.01
C THR A 90 -10.25 18.60 18.04
#